data_AF-A0AA97MWK2-F1
#
_entry.id   AF-A0AA97MWK2-F1
#
_cell.length_a   1.000
_cell.length_b   1.000
_cell.length_c   1.000
_cell.angle_alpha   90.00
_cell.angle_beta   90.00
_cell.angle_gamma   90.00
#
_symmetry.space_group_name_H-M   'P 1'
#
loop_
_entity.id
_entity.type
_entity.pdbx_description
1 polymer ?
#
loop_
_entity_poly.entity_id
_entity_poly.type
_entity_poly.pdbx_seq_one_letter_code
_entity_poly.pdbx_strand_id
1 'polypeptide(L)'
;PRQSFVMVKGAALLLPAEEPPPAEPPSQAPGQQEQHLHLMMQLLRPQDAIRLAVRLESARPRRVRYLLVVRPEEAGAEGETALLGVDFTHEGATSCTLGMVLPLWSDTQVFLDGDG
;
A
#
# COMPACT_ATOMS: atom_id res chain seq x y z
N PRO A 1 -26.10 -16.90 0.71
CA PRO A 1 -25.24 -17.09 1.91
C PRO A 1 -24.23 -15.94 2.07
N ARG A 2 -24.43 -15.08 3.07
CA ARG A 2 -23.52 -13.96 3.38
C ARG A 2 -22.46 -14.48 4.35
N GLN A 3 -21.18 -14.31 4.00
CA GLN A 3 -20.05 -14.68 4.87
C GLN A 3 -19.54 -13.42 5.57
N SER A 4 -19.27 -13.53 6.87
CA SER A 4 -18.74 -12.45 7.71
C SER A 4 -17.33 -12.81 8.17
N PHE A 5 -16.51 -11.78 8.40
CA PHE A 5 -15.10 -11.92 8.75
C PHE A 5 -14.80 -10.99 9.93
N VAL A 6 -13.90 -11.41 10.81
CA VAL A 6 -13.28 -10.54 11.81
C VAL A 6 -11.80 -10.44 11.49
N MET A 7 -11.33 -9.21 11.42
CA MET A 7 -9.93 -8.88 11.22
C MET A 7 -9.28 -8.70 12.59
N VAL A 8 -8.26 -9.51 12.87
CA VAL A 8 -7.38 -9.31 14.03
C VAL A 8 -6.01 -8.96 13.46
N LYS A 9 -5.39 -7.89 13.99
CA LYS A 9 -4.18 -7.23 13.48
C LYS A 9 -3.22 -8.19 12.74
N GLY A 10 -3.34 -8.22 11.41
CA GLY A 10 -2.49 -9.01 10.49
C GLY A 10 -3.13 -10.22 9.78
N ALA A 11 -4.33 -10.67 10.15
CA ALA A 11 -5.02 -11.77 9.48
C ALA A 11 -6.56 -11.62 9.54
N ALA A 12 -7.28 -12.10 8.52
CA ALA A 12 -8.74 -12.16 8.51
C ALA A 12 -9.20 -13.60 8.78
N LEU A 13 -10.00 -13.79 9.84
CA LEU A 13 -10.64 -15.05 10.19
C LEU A 13 -12.12 -14.96 9.83
N LEU A 14 -12.63 -15.92 9.05
CA LEU A 14 -14.05 -15.99 8.67
C LEU A 14 -14.84 -16.51 9.87
N LEU A 15 -15.73 -15.68 10.43
CA LEU A 15 -16.50 -16.03 11.61
C LEU A 15 -17.98 -16.28 11.26
N PRO A 16 -18.61 -17.32 11.82
CA PRO A 16 -20.06 -17.49 11.76
C PRO A 16 -20.72 -16.37 12.59
N ALA A 17 -21.75 -15.78 11.99
CA ALA A 17 -22.36 -14.52 12.42
C ALA A 17 -23.06 -14.62 13.78
N GLU A 18 -22.75 -13.70 14.72
CA GLU A 18 -23.73 -13.10 15.64
C GLU A 18 -23.17 -11.83 16.35
N GLU A 19 -24.04 -10.81 16.38
CA GLU A 19 -24.11 -9.56 17.18
C GLU A 19 -23.05 -8.42 17.12
N PRO A 20 -23.49 -7.14 17.24
CA PRO A 20 -22.71 -5.97 16.86
C PRO A 20 -21.86 -5.40 18.02
N PRO A 21 -20.57 -5.09 17.83
CA PRO A 21 -19.78 -4.28 18.75
C PRO A 21 -19.62 -2.82 18.27
N PRO A 22 -19.24 -1.90 19.17
CA PRO A 22 -19.47 -0.47 19.04
C PRO A 22 -18.41 0.25 18.18
N ALA A 23 -18.89 1.24 17.42
CA ALA A 23 -18.18 2.34 16.76
C ALA A 23 -16.67 2.14 16.49
N GLU A 24 -16.36 1.66 15.28
CA GLU A 24 -15.01 1.63 14.73
C GLU A 24 -14.52 3.05 14.36
N PRO A 25 -13.21 3.35 14.49
CA PRO A 25 -12.60 4.56 13.91
C PRO A 25 -12.79 4.57 12.38
N PRO A 26 -12.68 5.71 11.68
CA PRO A 26 -13.13 5.83 10.29
C PRO A 26 -12.42 4.82 9.39
N SER A 27 -13.10 3.71 9.10
CA SER A 27 -12.75 2.76 8.06
C SER A 27 -12.69 3.54 6.75
N GLN A 28 -11.50 3.59 6.15
CA GLN A 28 -11.36 4.13 4.80
C GLN A 28 -12.34 3.43 3.86
N ALA A 29 -13.02 4.20 3.02
CA ALA A 29 -13.92 3.61 2.04
C ALA A 29 -13.07 2.72 1.09
N PRO A 30 -13.42 1.44 0.91
CA PRO A 30 -12.61 0.48 0.15
C PRO A 30 -12.24 0.97 -1.27
N GLY A 31 -13.08 1.79 -1.91
CA GLY A 31 -12.81 2.34 -3.24
C GLY A 31 -11.66 3.37 -3.30
N GLN A 32 -11.29 4.00 -2.19
CA GLN A 32 -10.22 4.99 -2.19
C GLN A 32 -8.83 4.36 -2.33
N GLN A 33 -8.60 3.23 -1.66
CA GLN A 33 -7.34 2.51 -1.76
C GLN A 33 -7.14 1.93 -3.18
N GLU A 34 -8.21 1.42 -3.79
CA GLU A 34 -8.20 0.97 -5.19
C GLU A 34 -7.85 2.11 -6.15
N GLN A 35 -8.43 3.29 -5.94
CA GLN A 35 -8.09 4.49 -6.72
C GLN A 35 -6.62 4.88 -6.58
N HIS A 36 -6.06 4.86 -5.36
CA HIS A 36 -4.64 5.12 -5.16
C HIS A 36 -3.76 4.08 -5.88
N LEU A 37 -4.08 2.79 -5.76
CA LEU A 37 -3.36 1.73 -6.47
C LEU A 37 -3.39 1.94 -7.98
N HIS A 38 -4.54 2.33 -8.54
CA HIS A 38 -4.65 2.64 -9.96
C HIS A 38 -3.71 3.78 -10.37
N LEU A 39 -3.66 4.87 -9.60
CA LEU A 39 -2.77 6.01 -9.86
C LEU A 39 -1.29 5.61 -9.71
N MET A 40 -0.95 4.79 -8.72
CA MET A 40 0.42 4.28 -8.54
C MET A 40 0.87 3.42 -9.71
N MET A 41 0.00 2.56 -10.25
CA MET A 41 0.32 1.75 -11.43
C MET A 41 0.59 2.61 -12.68
N GLN A 42 -0.07 3.77 -12.81
CA GLN A 42 0.18 4.70 -13.93
C GLN A 42 1.57 5.35 -13.91
N LEU A 43 2.27 5.30 -12.77
CA LEU A 43 3.66 5.77 -12.66
C LEU A 43 4.69 4.73 -13.14
N LEU A 44 4.28 3.46 -13.26
CA LEU A 44 5.18 2.34 -13.55
C LEU A 44 5.22 2.04 -15.04
N ARG A 45 6.30 1.37 -15.48
CA ARG A 45 6.33 0.82 -16.83
C ARG A 45 5.31 -0.31 -16.94
N PRO A 46 4.77 -0.59 -18.12
CA PRO A 46 3.79 -1.67 -18.30
C PRO A 46 4.28 -3.07 -17.89
N GLN A 47 5.60 -3.28 -17.83
CA GLN A 47 6.22 -4.55 -17.46
C GLN A 47 6.48 -4.67 -15.96
N ASP A 48 6.34 -3.58 -15.20
CA ASP A 48 6.62 -3.55 -13.76
C ASP A 48 5.33 -3.84 -12.98
N ALA A 49 5.43 -4.70 -11.97
CA ALA A 49 4.31 -5.04 -11.09
C ALA A 49 4.59 -4.63 -9.64
N ILE A 50 3.56 -4.06 -9.00
CA ILE A 50 3.55 -3.82 -7.55
C ILE A 50 3.37 -5.17 -6.85
N ARG A 51 4.36 -5.58 -6.07
CA ARG A 51 4.34 -6.80 -5.25
C ARG A 51 3.81 -6.54 -3.85
N LEU A 52 4.06 -5.35 -3.34
CA LEU A 52 3.61 -4.90 -2.04
C LEU A 52 3.37 -3.39 -2.08
N ALA A 53 2.29 -2.94 -1.45
CA ALA A 53 2.02 -1.53 -1.21
C ALA A 53 1.68 -1.35 0.27
N VAL A 54 2.45 -0.51 0.96
CA VAL A 54 2.25 -0.21 2.39
C VAL A 54 1.96 1.27 2.53
N ARG A 55 0.79 1.62 3.04
CA ARG A 55 0.52 3.01 3.45
C ARG A 55 1.27 3.27 4.75
N LEU A 56 2.12 4.30 4.76
CA LEU A 56 2.87 4.70 5.95
C LEU A 56 2.03 5.62 6.82
N GLU A 57 2.22 5.53 8.13
CA GLU A 57 1.72 6.52 9.07
C GLU A 57 2.52 7.80 8.92
N SER A 58 1.86 8.92 8.60
CA SER A 58 2.54 10.20 8.43
C SER A 58 2.36 11.08 9.65
N ALA A 59 3.45 11.65 10.16
CA ALA A 59 3.40 12.72 11.16
C ALA A 59 2.76 14.00 10.60
N ARG A 60 2.64 14.14 9.28
CA ARG A 60 2.04 15.32 8.62
C ARG A 60 0.56 15.05 8.35
N PRO A 61 -0.36 15.71 9.07
CA PRO A 61 -1.79 15.52 8.83
C PRO A 61 -2.12 15.87 7.38
N ARG A 62 -2.94 15.02 6.75
CA ARG A 62 -3.39 15.02 5.35
C ARG A 62 -2.50 14.28 4.35
N ARG A 63 -1.17 14.26 4.46
CA ARG A 63 -0.36 13.57 3.43
C ARG A 63 -0.54 12.07 3.53
N VAL A 64 -0.62 11.41 2.37
CA VAL A 64 -0.64 9.95 2.29
C VAL A 64 0.63 9.51 1.57
N ARG A 65 1.41 8.67 2.22
CA ARG A 65 2.64 8.10 1.67
C ARG A 65 2.49 6.60 1.54
N TYR A 66 2.86 6.07 0.39
CA TYR A 66 2.97 4.65 0.15
C TYR A 66 4.43 4.27 -0.07
N LEU A 67 4.81 3.13 0.49
CA LEU A 67 6.02 2.44 0.15
C LEU A 67 5.65 1.22 -0.72
N LEU A 68 6.21 1.15 -1.92
CA LEU A 68 5.93 0.10 -2.89
C LEU A 68 7.15 -0.78 -3.10
N VAL A 69 6.96 -2.09 -3.16
CA VAL A 69 7.95 -3.02 -3.70
C VAL A 69 7.52 -3.34 -5.12
N VAL A 70 8.35 -2.97 -6.09
CA VAL A 70 8.09 -3.13 -7.53
C VAL A 70 9.16 -4.00 -8.14
N ARG A 71 8.76 -4.90 -9.05
CA ARG A 71 9.70 -5.69 -9.86
C ARG A 71 9.13 -5.89 -11.27
N PRO A 72 9.97 -6.08 -12.29
CA PRO A 72 9.52 -6.54 -13.60
C PRO A 72 8.82 -7.89 -13.52
N GLU A 73 7.84 -8.10 -14.38
CA GLU A 73 7.24 -9.42 -14.64
C GLU A 73 8.01 -10.22 -15.70
N GLU A 74 9.00 -9.60 -16.36
CA GLU A 74 9.83 -10.24 -17.36
C GLU A 74 10.67 -11.38 -16.76
N ALA A 75 10.64 -12.54 -17.42
CA ALA A 75 11.44 -13.68 -17.02
C ALA A 75 12.94 -13.35 -17.14
N GLY A 76 13.70 -13.60 -16.06
CA GLY A 76 15.13 -13.31 -16.00
C GLY A 76 15.49 -11.95 -15.39
N ALA A 77 14.51 -11.08 -15.12
CA ALA A 77 14.71 -9.80 -14.43
C ALA A 77 14.48 -9.88 -12.90
N GLU A 78 14.62 -11.08 -12.32
CA GLU A 78 14.30 -11.34 -10.89
C GLU A 78 15.16 -10.52 -9.92
N GLY A 79 16.34 -10.05 -10.36
CA GLY A 79 17.21 -9.17 -9.58
C GLY A 79 16.84 -7.69 -9.63
N GLU A 80 15.88 -7.28 -10.46
CA GLU A 80 15.52 -5.89 -10.68
C GLU A 80 14.35 -5.46 -9.79
N THR A 81 14.49 -5.63 -8.47
CA THR A 81 13.48 -5.14 -7.54
C THR A 81 13.83 -3.73 -7.07
N ALA A 82 12.83 -2.85 -6.95
CA ALA A 82 12.99 -1.51 -6.41
C ALA A 82 11.95 -1.22 -5.34
N LEU A 83 12.35 -0.42 -4.35
CA LEU A 83 11.49 0.19 -3.36
C LEU A 83 11.17 1.61 -3.80
N LEU A 84 9.89 1.94 -3.91
CA LEU A 84 9.42 3.26 -4.33
C LEU A 84 8.67 3.96 -3.21
N GLY A 85 9.01 5.21 -2.94
CA GLY A 85 8.19 6.11 -2.13
C GLY A 85 7.25 6.89 -3.03
N VAL A 86 5.94 6.79 -2.77
CA VAL A 86 4.90 7.50 -3.52
C VAL A 86 4.07 8.38 -2.59
N ASP A 87 3.91 9.64 -2.98
CA ASP A 87 3.25 10.66 -2.19
C ASP A 87 1.95 11.15 -2.84
N PHE A 88 0.90 11.26 -2.04
CA PHE A 88 -0.35 11.94 -2.35
C PHE A 88 -0.48 13.18 -1.46
N THR A 89 -0.91 14.30 -2.05
CA THR A 89 -1.05 15.57 -1.31
C THR A 89 -2.12 15.50 -0.21
N HIS A 90 -3.16 14.68 -0.45
CA HIS A 90 -4.20 14.36 0.50
C HIS A 90 -4.89 13.04 0.12
N GLU A 91 -5.72 12.52 1.02
CA GLU A 91 -6.41 11.24 0.86
C GLU A 91 -7.38 11.20 -0.35
N GLY A 92 -7.95 12.33 -0.75
CA GLY A 92 -8.80 12.44 -1.95
C GLY A 92 -8.06 12.80 -3.24
N ALA A 93 -6.72 12.79 -3.24
CA ALA A 93 -5.96 13.27 -4.38
C ALA A 93 -6.13 12.35 -5.60
N THR A 94 -6.30 12.97 -6.76
CA THR A 94 -6.45 12.28 -8.06
C THR A 94 -5.13 12.11 -8.79
N SER A 95 -4.01 12.42 -8.14
CA SER A 95 -2.66 12.25 -8.67
C SER A 95 -1.68 11.95 -7.53
N CYS A 96 -0.57 11.30 -7.87
CA CYS A 96 0.52 11.00 -6.96
C CYS A 96 1.88 11.27 -7.62
N THR A 97 2.91 11.44 -6.79
CA THR A 97 4.28 11.70 -7.23
C THR A 97 5.22 10.67 -6.64
N LEU A 98 6.26 10.32 -7.40
CA LEU A 98 7.34 9.49 -6.89
C LEU A 98 8.35 10.37 -6.14
N GLY A 99 8.53 10.09 -4.84
CA GLY A 99 9.44 10.81 -3.95
C GLY A 99 10.78 10.11 -3.71
N MET A 100 10.83 8.78 -3.87
CA MET A 100 12.04 7.97 -3.65
C MET A 100 12.06 6.76 -4.58
N VAL A 101 13.22 6.43 -5.16
CA VAL A 101 13.51 5.15 -5.83
C VAL A 101 14.77 4.57 -5.20
N LEU A 102 14.70 3.33 -4.72
CA LEU A 102 15.85 2.62 -4.18
C LEU A 102 15.91 1.20 -4.78
N PRO A 103 16.98 0.79 -5.49
CA PRO A 103 17.14 -0.61 -5.87
C PRO A 103 17.29 -1.49 -4.62
N LEU A 104 16.65 -2.65 -4.62
CA LEU A 104 16.76 -3.64 -3.55
C LEU A 104 17.75 -4.73 -3.95
N TRP A 105 18.81 -4.87 -3.16
CA TRP A 105 19.76 -5.99 -3.22
C TRP A 105 19.61 -6.89 -2.00
N SER A 106 20.25 -8.05 -2.04
CA SER A 106 20.13 -9.07 -0.99
C SER A 106 20.62 -8.61 0.39
N ASP A 107 21.51 -7.63 0.45
CA ASP A 107 22.06 -7.03 1.66
C ASP A 107 21.38 -5.71 2.06
N THR A 108 20.36 -5.27 1.31
CA THR A 108 19.64 -4.03 1.60
C THR A 108 18.81 -4.15 2.87
N GLN A 109 19.03 -3.26 3.83
CA GLN A 109 18.23 -3.12 5.04
C GLN A 109 17.54 -1.75 5.02
N VAL A 110 16.23 -1.74 5.27
CA VAL A 110 15.42 -0.53 5.25
C VAL A 110 14.78 -0.35 6.61
N PHE A 111 14.93 0.85 7.15
CA PHE A 111 14.33 1.28 8.41
C PHE A 111 13.45 2.49 8.13
N LEU A 112 12.26 2.48 8.72
CA LEU A 112 11.30 3.57 8.65
C LEU A 112 11.42 4.41 9.92
N ASP A 113 11.47 5.73 9.79
CA ASP A 113 11.55 6.66 10.91
C ASP A 113 10.42 7.70 10.86
N GLY A 114 10.10 8.30 12.01
CA GLY A 114 9.26 9.50 12.13
C GLY A 114 7.94 9.54 11.33
N ASP A 115 8.02 9.96 10.05
CA ASP A 115 6.90 10.16 9.12
C ASP A 115 6.77 9.10 8.02
N GLY A 116 7.45 7.96 8.21
CA GLY A 116 7.50 6.82 7.29
C GLY A 116 8.89 6.66 6.71
#